data_AF-A0A506U127-F1
#
_entry.id   AF-A0A506U127-F1
#
_cell.length_a   1.000
_cell.length_b   1.000
_cell.length_c   1.000
_cell.angle_alpha   90.00
_cell.angle_beta   90.00
_cell.angle_gamma   90.00
#
_symmetry.space_group_name_H-M   'P 1'
#
loop_
_entity.id
_entity.type
_entity.pdbx_description
1 polymer ?
#
loop_
_entity_poly.entity_id
_entity_poly.type
_entity_poly.pdbx_seq_one_letter_code
_entity_poly.pdbx_strand_id
1 'polypeptide(L)'
;MALSSLLYASTARPGLTRGEIDAILTDAARNNSALGITGVLAFDGNGFAQIIEGETKTVESLYARIARDPRHSGCVRLSFSTIEERRFPDWSMGYRSLSDLVLIHDMAESDL
;
A
#
# COMPACT_ATOMS: atom_id res chain seq x y z
N MET A 1 -9.26 16.37 10.32
CA MET A 1 -9.49 14.91 10.14
C MET A 1 -8.16 14.23 10.36
N ALA A 2 -8.15 13.01 10.91
CA ALA A 2 -6.90 12.32 11.24
C ALA A 2 -6.23 11.75 9.96
N LEU A 3 -4.90 11.82 9.94
CA LEU A 3 -4.05 11.22 8.91
C LEU A 3 -3.59 9.86 9.43
N SER A 4 -3.66 8.82 8.60
CA SER A 4 -3.30 7.46 9.00
C SER A 4 -2.45 6.77 7.94
N SER A 5 -1.58 5.87 8.40
CA SER A 5 -0.82 4.93 7.57
C SER A 5 -1.31 3.51 7.84
N LEU A 6 -1.55 2.75 6.78
CA LEU A 6 -1.88 1.32 6.84
C LEU A 6 -0.84 0.53 6.07
N LEU A 7 -0.20 -0.42 6.73
CA LEU A 7 0.65 -1.43 6.10
C LEU A 7 -0.10 -2.77 6.06
N TYR A 8 -0.16 -3.39 4.89
CA TYR A 8 -0.70 -4.74 4.76
C TYR A 8 0.18 -5.61 3.87
N ALA A 9 0.00 -6.93 4.02
CA ALA A 9 0.55 -7.94 3.13
C ALA A 9 -0.53 -8.90 2.62
N SER A 10 -0.29 -9.53 1.48
CA SER A 10 -1.22 -10.48 0.85
C SER A 10 -0.51 -11.40 -0.13
N THR A 11 -1.13 -12.52 -0.48
CA THR A 11 -0.61 -13.48 -1.45
C THR A 11 -1.17 -13.18 -2.83
N ALA A 12 -0.31 -13.01 -3.83
CA ALA A 12 -0.73 -12.77 -5.20
C ALA A 12 -1.37 -14.03 -5.81
N ARG A 13 -2.28 -13.82 -6.77
CA ARG A 13 -2.81 -14.92 -7.58
C ARG A 13 -1.66 -15.57 -8.37
N PRO A 14 -1.60 -16.91 -8.42
CA PRO A 14 -0.64 -17.61 -9.26
C PRO A 14 -0.72 -17.18 -10.73
N GLY A 15 0.45 -16.98 -11.36
CA GLY A 15 0.53 -16.58 -12.76
C GLY A 15 0.14 -15.13 -13.02
N LEU A 16 0.26 -14.24 -12.03
CA LEU A 16 0.14 -12.82 -12.26
C LEU A 16 1.25 -12.35 -13.20
N THR A 17 0.87 -11.69 -14.27
CA THR A 17 1.80 -11.21 -15.29
C THR A 17 2.37 -9.84 -14.93
N ARG A 18 3.53 -9.51 -15.51
CA ARG A 18 4.11 -8.17 -15.37
C ARG A 18 3.14 -7.07 -15.83
N GLY A 19 2.39 -7.32 -16.92
CA GLY A 19 1.38 -6.38 -17.41
C GLY A 19 0.24 -6.14 -16.43
N GLU A 20 -0.19 -7.16 -15.69
CA GLU A 20 -1.18 -7.00 -14.61
C GLU A 20 -0.63 -6.15 -13.45
N ILE A 21 0.64 -6.32 -13.08
CA ILE A 21 1.32 -5.50 -12.06
C ILE A 21 1.40 -4.04 -12.51
N ASP A 22 1.83 -3.79 -13.75
CA ASP A 22 1.94 -2.43 -14.29
C ASP A 22 0.55 -1.76 -14.38
N ALA A 23 -0.50 -2.54 -14.67
CA ALA A 23 -1.88 -2.07 -14.63
C ALA A 23 -2.34 -1.72 -13.21
N ILE A 24 -2.02 -2.55 -12.20
CA ILE A 24 -2.28 -2.23 -10.78
C ILE A 24 -1.64 -0.90 -10.41
N LEU A 25 -0.35 -0.71 -10.75
CA LEU A 25 0.38 0.52 -10.43
C LEU A 25 -0.22 1.74 -11.10
N THR A 26 -0.60 1.62 -12.38
CA THR A 26 -1.22 2.70 -13.14
C THR A 26 -2.58 3.09 -12.56
N ASP A 27 -3.42 2.10 -12.26
CA ASP A 27 -4.74 2.33 -11.67
C ASP A 27 -4.64 2.87 -10.25
N ALA A 28 -3.71 2.35 -9.45
CA ALA A 28 -3.45 2.83 -8.11
C ALA A 28 -2.98 4.30 -8.13
N ALA A 29 -1.99 4.65 -8.94
CA ALA A 29 -1.51 6.03 -9.04
C ALA A 29 -2.64 7.01 -9.43
N ARG A 30 -3.44 6.65 -10.44
CA ARG A 30 -4.57 7.48 -10.90
C ARG A 30 -5.65 7.64 -9.82
N ASN A 31 -6.10 6.52 -9.24
CA ASN A 31 -7.19 6.53 -8.26
C ASN A 31 -6.75 7.17 -6.93
N ASN A 32 -5.53 6.88 -6.48
CA ASN A 32 -5.00 7.38 -5.22
C ASN A 32 -4.79 8.89 -5.28
N SER A 33 -4.30 9.42 -6.40
CA SER A 33 -4.19 10.88 -6.59
C SER A 33 -5.53 11.59 -6.40
N ALA A 34 -6.61 11.06 -6.98
CA ALA A 34 -7.96 11.62 -6.83
C ALA A 34 -8.52 11.51 -5.40
N LEU A 35 -8.05 10.53 -4.63
CA LEU A 35 -8.46 10.29 -3.24
C LEU A 35 -7.54 10.96 -2.21
N GLY A 36 -6.47 11.64 -2.65
CA GLY A 36 -5.44 12.16 -1.74
C GLY A 36 -4.74 11.04 -0.96
N ILE A 37 -4.58 9.87 -1.57
CA ILE A 37 -3.82 8.75 -1.02
C ILE A 37 -2.40 8.78 -1.57
N THR A 38 -1.43 8.48 -0.71
CA THR A 38 -0.02 8.29 -1.07
C THR A 38 0.48 6.94 -0.55
N GLY A 39 1.65 6.51 -1.01
CA GLY A 39 2.31 5.33 -0.47
C GLY A 39 3.09 4.52 -1.51
N VAL A 40 3.31 3.25 -1.17
CA VAL A 40 4.23 2.36 -1.88
C VAL A 40 3.68 0.95 -1.93
N LEU A 41 3.85 0.30 -3.08
CA LEU A 41 3.54 -1.10 -3.34
C LEU A 41 4.84 -1.84 -3.64
N ALA A 42 4.98 -3.03 -3.08
CA ALA A 42 6.01 -3.99 -3.45
C ALA A 42 5.40 -5.33 -3.84
N PHE A 43 6.10 -6.03 -4.73
CA PHE A 43 5.76 -7.35 -5.22
C PHE A 43 7.05 -8.16 -5.46
N ASP A 44 7.09 -9.40 -4.99
CA ASP A 44 8.26 -10.29 -5.12
C ASP A 44 8.06 -11.49 -6.05
N GLY A 45 6.90 -11.55 -6.73
CA GLY A 45 6.49 -12.70 -7.53
C GLY A 45 5.43 -13.58 -6.87
N ASN A 46 5.38 -13.59 -5.53
CA ASN A 46 4.48 -14.44 -4.75
C ASN A 46 3.47 -13.64 -3.92
N GLY A 47 3.86 -12.47 -3.43
CA GLY A 47 3.05 -11.67 -2.52
C GLY A 47 3.22 -10.18 -2.74
N PHE A 48 2.26 -9.44 -2.20
CA PHE A 48 2.28 -7.98 -2.14
C PHE A 48 2.49 -7.53 -0.70
N ALA A 49 3.21 -6.43 -0.55
CA ALA A 49 3.11 -5.58 0.62
C ALA A 49 2.87 -4.14 0.18
N GLN A 50 2.03 -3.41 0.89
CA GLN A 50 1.68 -2.04 0.52
C GLN A 50 1.47 -1.16 1.75
N ILE A 51 2.03 0.04 1.69
CA ILE A 51 1.73 1.14 2.60
C ILE A 51 0.79 2.09 1.87
N ILE A 52 -0.30 2.47 2.53
CA ILE A 52 -1.22 3.53 2.07
C ILE A 52 -1.39 4.58 3.17
N GLU A 53 -1.30 5.86 2.79
CA GLU A 53 -1.37 7.00 3.69
C GLU A 53 -2.45 7.98 3.23
N GLY A 54 -3.22 8.52 4.15
CA GLY A 54 -4.27 9.49 3.85
C GLY A 54 -5.24 9.69 4.99
N GLU A 55 -6.35 10.36 4.69
CA GLU A 55 -7.43 10.52 5.66
C GLU A 55 -7.97 9.15 6.09
N THR A 56 -8.15 8.94 7.39
CA THR A 56 -8.44 7.63 7.99
C THR A 56 -9.58 6.89 7.29
N LYS A 57 -10.73 7.53 7.04
CA LYS A 57 -11.88 6.86 6.40
C LYS A 57 -11.59 6.50 4.94
N THR A 58 -10.85 7.34 4.24
CA THR A 58 -10.42 7.12 2.87
C THR A 58 -9.46 5.93 2.78
N VAL A 59 -8.50 5.85 3.69
CA VAL A 59 -7.57 4.70 3.81
C VAL A 59 -8.34 3.41 4.09
N GLU A 60 -9.25 3.40 5.07
CA GLU A 60 -10.03 2.20 5.39
C GLU A 60 -10.92 1.76 4.23
N SER A 61 -11.58 2.72 3.55
CA SER A 61 -12.44 2.44 2.40
C SER A 61 -11.64 1.90 1.22
N LEU A 62 -10.45 2.45 0.96
CA LEU A 62 -9.56 1.95 -0.08
C LEU A 62 -9.08 0.53 0.27
N TYR A 63 -8.62 0.30 1.49
CA TYR A 63 -8.19 -1.03 1.94
C TYR A 63 -9.31 -2.06 1.81
N ALA A 64 -10.56 -1.72 2.16
CA ALA A 64 -11.69 -2.62 2.01
C ALA A 64 -11.98 -3.01 0.55
N ARG A 65 -11.70 -2.10 -0.41
CA ARG A 65 -11.78 -2.41 -1.85
C ARG A 65 -10.63 -3.28 -2.30
N ILE A 66 -9.41 -2.95 -1.89
CA ILE A 66 -8.19 -3.71 -2.18
C ILE A 66 -8.35 -5.16 -1.68
N ALA A 67 -8.81 -5.35 -0.44
CA ALA A 67 -8.97 -6.67 0.17
C ALA A 67 -9.94 -7.61 -0.56
N ARG A 68 -10.75 -7.09 -1.50
CA ARG A 68 -11.69 -7.85 -2.33
C ARG A 68 -11.22 -8.04 -3.77
N ASP A 69 -10.05 -7.54 -4.12
CA ASP A 69 -9.51 -7.64 -5.47
C ASP A 69 -9.09 -9.09 -5.78
N PRO A 70 -9.59 -9.70 -6.88
CA PRO A 70 -9.34 -11.11 -7.19
C PRO A 70 -7.90 -11.42 -7.60
N ARG A 71 -7.05 -10.39 -7.79
CA ARG A 71 -5.63 -10.56 -8.15
C ARG A 71 -4.77 -10.99 -6.97
N HIS A 72 -5.31 -11.02 -5.76
CA HIS A 72 -4.62 -11.47 -4.56
C HIS A 72 -5.62 -11.98 -3.51
N SER A 73 -5.12 -12.63 -2.46
CA SER A 73 -5.93 -13.13 -1.36
C SER A 73 -5.15 -13.13 -0.05
N GLY A 74 -5.81 -13.41 1.07
CA GLY A 74 -5.17 -13.45 2.38
C GLY A 74 -4.61 -12.09 2.81
N CYS A 75 -5.36 -11.01 2.59
CA CYS A 75 -4.95 -9.67 3.05
C CYS A 75 -4.89 -9.61 4.59
N VAL A 76 -3.70 -9.34 5.12
CA VAL A 76 -3.42 -9.17 6.54
C VAL A 76 -2.94 -7.75 6.79
N ARG A 77 -3.62 -7.00 7.66
CA ARG A 77 -3.11 -5.71 8.17
C ARG A 77 -1.97 -6.01 9.13
N LEU A 78 -0.79 -5.48 8.82
CA LEU A 78 0.41 -5.61 9.65
C LEU A 78 0.52 -4.45 10.64
N SER A 79 0.16 -3.25 10.20
CA SER A 79 0.13 -2.04 11.05
C SER A 79 -0.95 -1.07 10.59
N PHE A 80 -1.51 -0.34 11.55
CA PHE A 80 -2.42 0.77 11.31
C PHE A 80 -2.23 1.83 12.39
N SER A 81 -1.70 2.99 12.01
CA SER A 81 -1.35 4.05 12.95
C SER A 81 -1.79 5.42 12.46
N THR A 82 -2.03 6.32 13.42
CA THR A 82 -2.16 7.75 13.13
C THR A 82 -0.77 8.32 12.96
N ILE A 83 -0.58 9.15 11.93
CA ILE A 83 0.72 9.76 11.60
C ILE A 83 0.56 11.29 11.59
N GLU A 84 1.61 12.01 11.96
CA GLU A 84 1.60 13.48 11.94
C GLU A 84 1.81 14.03 10.52
N GLU A 85 2.63 13.34 9.74
CA GLU A 85 2.92 13.68 8.34
C GLU A 85 3.04 12.42 7.47
N ARG A 86 2.92 12.62 6.15
CA ARG A 86 3.06 11.53 5.16
C ARG A 86 4.54 11.18 5.01
N ARG A 87 4.85 9.89 5.04
CA ARG A 87 6.21 9.40 4.75
C ARG A 87 6.50 9.40 3.24
N PHE A 88 5.45 9.36 2.41
CA PHE A 88 5.57 9.32 0.95
C PHE A 88 4.76 10.42 0.25
N PRO A 89 4.96 11.70 0.58
CA PRO A 89 4.06 12.79 0.14
C PRO A 89 3.94 12.93 -1.38
N ASP A 90 5.00 12.60 -2.14
CA ASP A 90 5.04 12.79 -3.59
C ASP A 90 4.53 11.59 -4.39
N TRP A 91 4.24 10.46 -3.73
CA TRP A 91 4.02 9.20 -4.42
C TRP A 91 2.57 8.76 -4.28
N SER A 92 1.75 9.07 -5.29
CA SER A 92 0.38 8.53 -5.35
C SER A 92 0.37 6.99 -5.33
N MET A 93 1.40 6.36 -5.91
CA MET A 93 1.78 4.97 -5.64
C MET A 93 3.18 4.68 -6.20
N GLY A 94 4.19 4.56 -5.35
CA GLY A 94 5.54 4.13 -5.77
C GLY A 94 5.65 2.61 -5.85
N TYR A 95 6.51 2.11 -6.73
CA TYR A 95 6.86 0.67 -6.77
C TYR A 95 8.25 0.45 -6.16
N ARG A 96 8.37 -0.45 -5.17
CA ARG A 96 9.62 -0.76 -4.47
C ARG A 96 9.80 -2.26 -4.25
N SER A 97 10.99 -2.68 -3.84
CA SER A 97 11.21 -4.08 -3.44
C SER A 97 10.64 -4.32 -2.03
N LEU A 98 10.37 -5.58 -1.67
CA LEU A 98 9.93 -5.92 -0.30
C LEU A 98 10.99 -5.53 0.74
N SER A 99 12.27 -5.69 0.41
CA SER A 99 13.37 -5.30 1.29
C SER A 99 13.33 -3.81 1.62
N ASP A 100 13.05 -2.96 0.64
CA ASP A 100 12.91 -1.52 0.87
C ASP A 100 11.73 -1.22 1.81
N LEU A 101 10.60 -1.92 1.65
CA LEU A 101 9.43 -1.71 2.52
C LEU A 101 9.67 -2.10 3.97
N VAL A 102 10.33 -3.24 4.21
CA VAL A 102 10.65 -3.69 5.57
C VAL A 102 11.55 -2.67 6.26
N LEU A 103 12.58 -2.18 5.57
CA LEU A 103 13.46 -1.13 6.09
C LEU A 103 12.69 0.15 6.43
N ILE A 104 11.77 0.59 5.56
CA ILE A 104 10.98 1.80 5.81
C ILE A 104 10.03 1.61 7.00
N HIS A 105 9.43 0.42 7.15
CA HIS A 105 8.59 0.13 8.30
C HIS A 105 9.38 0.15 9.61
N ASP A 106 10.51 -0.57 9.68
CA ASP A 106 11.36 -0.63 10.87
C ASP A 106 11.90 0.75 11.27
N MET A 107 12.32 1.55 10.28
CA MET A 107 12.75 2.93 10.52
C MET A 107 11.63 3.77 11.12
N ALA A 108 10.39 3.59 10.65
CA ALA A 108 9.27 4.39 11.09
C ALA A 108 8.70 3.99 12.47
N GLU A 109 9.02 2.79 12.95
CA GLU A 109 8.71 2.35 14.33
C GLU A 109 9.85 2.71 15.32
N SER A 110 11.04 3.07 14.81
CA SER A 110 12.22 3.40 15.62
C SER A 110 12.30 4.86 16.08
N ASP A 111 11.41 5.73 15.58
CA ASP A 111 11.28 7.14 15.97
C ASP A 111 10.25 7.37 17.11
N LEU A 112 9.88 6.30 17.84
CA LEU A 112 9.04 6.32 19.05
C LEU A 112 9.83 6.10 20.34
#